data_AF-A0A9E3TF82-F1
#
_entry.id   AF-A0A9E3TF82-F1
#
_cell.length_a   1.000
_cell.length_b   1.000
_cell.length_c   1.000
_cell.angle_alpha   90.00
_cell.angle_beta   90.00
_cell.angle_gamma   90.00
#
_symmetry.space_group_name_H-M   'P 1'
#
loop_
_entity.id
_entity.type
_entity.pdbx_description
1 polymer ?
#
loop_
_entity_poly.entity_id
_entity_poly.type
_entity_poly.pdbx_seq_one_letter_code
_entity_poly.pdbx_strand_id
1 'polypeptide(L)'
;MKALLLLAAGAVLSVAAGAIWPTPWPLKVSIAVIVVTLVIAAYASDAPAKSWRAIEKLRRRARWLPPRVGVLCDLDSDPNNPETFAWTIRSPSQWVDEIKKLAVAIGTKIHVKQIEASSSFEPYSAVLNPYGGVYPELEPDALGTLNKIADYVNRGGLFVNVADIPCYWSHNPRINRKIDATPFMGFDEAGRPIRPFWKSPIVEKLGLWIRKPNADDSNCTVDVELADKFAHIDDDLARVRVDRMVVCERNVEPIFRPIRVGDLSFTTFFFAGYGKGRFLISLLFMGATHPENKGMPRLIGKVLLDAVSKYRS
;
A
#
# COMPACT_ATOMS: atom_id res chain seq x y z
N MET A 1 -22.00 8.35 6.98
CA MET A 1 -22.06 9.73 7.53
C MET A 1 -23.02 9.86 8.70
N LYS A 2 -24.31 9.48 8.58
CA LYS A 2 -25.29 9.57 9.68
C LYS A 2 -24.86 8.82 10.96
N ALA A 3 -24.28 7.62 10.83
CA ALA A 3 -23.74 6.86 11.96
C ALA A 3 -22.54 7.53 12.68
N LEU A 4 -21.69 8.23 11.93
CA LEU A 4 -20.52 8.94 12.47
C LEU A 4 -20.92 10.21 13.24
N LEU A 5 -21.99 10.88 12.78
CA LEU A 5 -22.62 12.00 13.48
C LEU A 5 -23.29 11.54 14.79
N LEU A 6 -23.95 10.37 14.78
CA LEU A 6 -24.52 9.79 16.00
C LEU A 6 -23.45 9.40 17.03
N LEU A 7 -22.31 8.85 16.57
CA LEU A 7 -21.16 8.53 17.44
C LEU A 7 -20.51 9.81 18.02
N ALA A 8 -20.32 10.85 17.20
CA ALA A 8 -19.79 12.13 17.67
C ALA A 8 -20.75 12.81 18.65
N ALA A 9 -22.05 12.78 18.39
CA ALA A 9 -23.07 13.28 19.32
C ALA A 9 -23.05 12.48 20.65
N GLY A 10 -22.91 11.16 20.59
CA GLY A 10 -22.75 10.30 21.76
C GLY A 10 -21.52 10.63 22.60
N ALA A 11 -20.37 10.91 21.95
CA ALA A 11 -19.13 11.30 22.61
C ALA A 11 -19.22 12.71 23.24
N VAL A 12 -19.89 13.65 22.59
CA VAL A 12 -20.14 14.98 23.17
C VAL A 12 -21.11 14.89 24.36
N LEU A 13 -22.14 14.04 24.26
CA LEU A 13 -23.08 13.79 25.36
C LEU A 13 -22.41 13.11 26.56
N SER A 14 -21.47 12.19 26.37
CA SER A 14 -20.77 11.52 27.46
C SER A 14 -19.78 12.45 28.18
N VAL A 15 -19.04 13.30 27.44
CA VAL A 15 -18.18 14.34 28.02
C VAL A 15 -19.02 15.38 28.76
N ALA A 16 -20.14 15.80 28.19
CA ALA A 16 -21.09 16.70 28.84
C ALA A 16 -21.63 16.07 30.14
N ALA A 17 -22.10 14.82 30.11
CA ALA A 17 -22.62 14.13 31.29
C ALA A 17 -21.59 14.04 32.44
N GLY A 18 -20.31 13.81 32.13
CA GLY A 18 -19.22 13.80 33.11
C GLY A 18 -18.94 15.19 33.72
N ALA A 19 -18.93 16.25 32.91
CA ALA A 19 -18.72 17.62 33.39
C ALA A 19 -19.91 18.16 34.21
N ILE A 20 -21.10 17.60 33.99
CA ILE A 20 -22.36 18.05 34.60
C ILE A 20 -22.56 17.42 36.00
N TRP A 21 -21.83 16.37 36.39
CA TRP A 21 -22.11 15.59 37.59
C TRP A 21 -22.25 16.39 38.91
N PRO A 22 -21.45 17.43 39.22
CA PRO A 22 -21.57 18.18 40.46
C PRO A 22 -22.55 19.37 40.39
N THR A 23 -23.21 19.60 39.25
CA THR A 23 -24.02 20.82 39.05
C THR A 23 -25.49 20.67 39.52
N PRO A 24 -26.16 21.78 39.89
CA PRO A 24 -27.57 21.75 40.29
C PRO A 24 -28.45 21.23 39.15
N TRP A 25 -29.50 20.45 39.49
CA TRP A 25 -30.47 19.87 38.55
C TRP A 25 -30.93 20.80 37.41
N PRO A 26 -31.31 22.08 37.64
CA PRO A 26 -31.74 22.97 36.56
C PRO A 26 -30.64 23.28 35.54
N LEU A 27 -29.37 23.30 35.97
CA LEU A 27 -28.23 23.53 35.07
C LEU A 27 -27.99 22.32 34.17
N LYS A 28 -28.16 21.10 34.70
CA LYS A 28 -28.02 19.83 33.95
C LYS A 28 -28.98 19.78 32.77
N VAL A 29 -30.25 20.11 33.03
CA VAL A 29 -31.32 20.13 32.01
C VAL A 29 -31.02 21.20 30.94
N SER A 30 -30.59 22.39 31.36
CA SER A 30 -30.26 23.48 30.44
C SER A 30 -29.11 23.11 29.49
N ILE A 31 -28.04 22.49 30.00
CA ILE A 31 -26.91 22.05 29.18
C ILE A 31 -27.33 20.92 28.22
N ALA A 32 -28.12 19.94 28.69
CA ALA A 32 -28.61 18.87 27.83
C ALA A 32 -29.48 19.40 26.67
N VAL A 33 -30.38 20.35 26.95
CA VAL A 33 -31.19 21.01 25.93
C VAL A 33 -30.32 21.78 24.94
N ILE A 34 -29.30 22.50 25.41
CA ILE A 34 -28.36 23.24 24.53
C ILE A 34 -27.62 22.26 23.60
N VAL A 35 -27.06 21.17 24.13
CA VAL A 35 -26.32 20.17 23.32
C VAL A 35 -27.23 19.52 22.29
N VAL A 36 -28.44 19.09 22.70
CA VAL A 36 -29.41 18.49 21.77
C VAL A 36 -29.82 19.49 20.70
N THR A 37 -30.07 20.75 21.07
CA THR A 37 -30.42 21.82 20.12
C THR A 37 -29.28 22.09 19.15
N LEU A 38 -28.03 22.12 19.61
CA LEU A 38 -26.86 22.28 18.75
C LEU A 38 -26.67 21.08 17.80
N VAL A 39 -26.91 19.85 18.26
CA VAL A 39 -26.84 18.66 17.40
C VAL A 39 -27.97 18.68 16.36
N ILE A 40 -29.19 19.02 16.75
CA ILE A 40 -30.33 19.17 15.83
C ILE A 40 -30.06 20.30 14.84
N ALA A 41 -29.56 21.45 15.28
CA ALA A 41 -29.21 22.58 14.42
C ALA A 41 -28.05 22.23 13.48
N ALA A 42 -27.04 21.48 13.94
CA ALA A 42 -25.94 20.99 13.10
C ALA A 42 -26.41 19.94 12.08
N TYR A 43 -27.41 19.13 12.42
CA TYR A 43 -27.99 18.12 11.54
C TYR A 43 -29.00 18.71 10.53
N ALA A 44 -29.80 19.67 10.98
CA ALA A 44 -30.76 20.41 10.15
C ALA A 44 -30.06 21.46 9.27
N SER A 45 -28.91 21.97 9.71
CA SER A 45 -28.07 22.81 8.87
C SER A 45 -27.27 21.96 7.89
N ASP A 46 -27.09 22.52 6.70
CA ASP A 46 -26.28 21.93 5.65
C ASP A 46 -24.76 21.97 5.98
N ALA A 47 -24.39 22.30 7.22
CA ALA A 47 -23.02 22.55 7.66
C ALA A 47 -22.11 21.33 7.51
N PRO A 48 -22.47 20.10 7.92
CA PRO A 48 -21.62 18.92 7.72
C PRO A 48 -21.38 18.63 6.23
N ALA A 49 -22.43 18.79 5.42
CA ALA A 49 -22.33 18.63 3.97
C ALA A 49 -21.49 19.76 3.32
N LYS A 50 -21.54 20.99 3.84
CA LYS A 50 -20.71 22.13 3.39
C LYS A 50 -19.24 21.93 3.79
N SER A 51 -18.96 21.48 5.01
CA SER A 51 -17.60 21.15 5.47
C SER A 51 -17.01 20.02 4.65
N TRP A 52 -17.78 18.97 4.39
CA TRP A 52 -17.38 17.88 3.51
C TRP A 52 -17.13 18.35 2.08
N ARG A 53 -18.02 19.19 1.53
CA ARG A 53 -17.84 19.82 0.21
C ARG A 53 -16.61 20.74 0.18
N ALA A 54 -16.28 21.43 1.27
CA ALA A 54 -15.09 22.26 1.39
C ALA A 54 -13.81 21.41 1.43
N ILE A 55 -13.82 20.30 2.16
CA ILE A 55 -12.75 19.29 2.18
C ILE A 55 -12.59 18.67 0.79
N GLU A 56 -13.68 18.32 0.10
CA GLU A 56 -13.63 17.83 -1.27
C GLU A 56 -13.13 18.89 -2.24
N LYS A 57 -13.52 20.17 -2.10
CA LYS A 57 -12.99 21.28 -2.90
C LYS A 57 -11.50 21.49 -2.66
N LEU A 58 -11.03 21.39 -1.41
CA LEU A 58 -9.60 21.41 -1.08
C LEU A 58 -8.88 20.20 -1.70
N ARG A 59 -9.50 19.00 -1.64
CA ARG A 59 -8.99 17.78 -2.26
C ARG A 59 -8.94 17.89 -3.79
N ARG A 60 -9.91 18.59 -4.42
CA ARG A 60 -9.91 18.94 -5.84
C ARG A 60 -8.84 19.98 -6.17
N ARG A 61 -8.65 21.00 -5.33
CA ARG A 61 -7.56 21.99 -5.46
C ARG A 61 -6.19 21.33 -5.36
N ALA A 62 -6.03 20.35 -4.49
CA ALA A 62 -4.82 19.54 -4.39
C ALA A 62 -4.54 18.73 -5.67
N ARG A 63 -5.53 18.43 -6.52
CA ARG A 63 -5.30 17.77 -7.83
C ARG A 63 -4.49 18.62 -8.81
N TRP A 64 -4.53 19.94 -8.65
CA TRP A 64 -3.77 20.89 -9.49
C TRP A 64 -2.30 20.98 -9.06
N LEU A 65 -1.97 20.60 -7.83
CA LEU A 65 -0.58 20.47 -7.42
C LEU A 65 0.05 19.25 -8.11
N PRO A 66 1.34 19.32 -8.52
CA PRO A 66 2.05 18.17 -9.05
C PRO A 66 1.94 16.98 -8.07
N PRO A 67 1.64 15.77 -8.55
CA PRO A 67 1.55 14.60 -7.70
C PRO A 67 2.86 14.38 -6.93
N ARG A 68 2.75 13.92 -5.70
CA ARG A 68 3.89 13.65 -4.83
C ARG A 68 4.08 12.15 -4.71
N VAL A 69 5.29 11.68 -4.96
CA VAL A 69 5.70 10.29 -4.78
C VAL A 69 6.71 10.23 -3.64
N GLY A 70 6.40 9.44 -2.61
CA GLY A 70 7.32 9.12 -1.53
C GLY A 70 8.03 7.80 -1.81
N VAL A 71 9.33 7.73 -1.58
CA VAL A 71 10.12 6.48 -1.63
C VAL A 71 10.65 6.19 -0.24
N LEU A 72 10.34 5.04 0.35
CA LEU A 72 10.82 4.69 1.70
C LEU A 72 12.36 4.63 1.73
N CYS A 73 12.98 5.12 2.81
CA CYS A 73 14.44 5.21 2.93
C CYS A 73 15.00 4.72 4.29
N ASP A 74 14.21 4.01 5.08
CA ASP A 74 14.56 3.60 6.46
C ASP A 74 15.57 2.44 6.57
N LEU A 75 15.75 1.67 5.50
CA LEU A 75 16.63 0.50 5.48
C LEU A 75 17.83 0.70 4.53
N ASP A 76 18.98 0.18 4.96
CA ASP A 76 20.19 0.11 4.15
C ASP A 76 20.01 -0.88 3.00
N SER A 77 20.43 -0.48 1.80
CA SER A 77 20.36 -1.32 0.59
C SER A 77 21.62 -2.17 0.41
N ASP A 78 22.10 -2.80 1.49
CA ASP A 78 23.25 -3.70 1.41
C ASP A 78 22.81 -5.10 0.91
N PRO A 79 23.21 -5.52 -0.30
CA PRO A 79 22.87 -6.83 -0.82
C PRO A 79 23.52 -7.98 -0.03
N ASN A 80 24.53 -7.71 0.80
CA ASN A 80 25.22 -8.73 1.60
C ASN A 80 24.62 -8.89 3.00
N ASN A 81 23.76 -7.96 3.43
CA ASN A 81 23.12 -8.03 4.74
C ASN A 81 21.78 -8.78 4.63
N PRO A 82 21.66 -10.04 5.09
CA PRO A 82 20.43 -10.82 4.95
C PRO A 82 19.23 -10.22 5.69
N GLU A 83 19.47 -9.37 6.70
CA GLU A 83 18.43 -8.72 7.49
C GLU A 83 17.78 -7.56 6.75
N THR A 84 18.55 -6.82 5.94
CA THR A 84 18.05 -5.70 5.12
C THR A 84 17.94 -6.05 3.64
N PHE A 85 18.38 -7.25 3.25
CA PHE A 85 18.40 -7.72 1.88
C PHE A 85 17.02 -7.61 1.25
N ALA A 86 16.96 -6.80 0.21
CA ALA A 86 15.81 -6.61 -0.64
C ALA A 86 16.05 -7.31 -1.97
N TRP A 87 14.99 -7.89 -2.55
CA TRP A 87 15.04 -8.53 -3.87
C TRP A 87 15.09 -7.49 -5.02
N THR A 88 15.89 -6.45 -4.86
CA THR A 88 16.06 -5.33 -5.80
C THR A 88 17.52 -4.87 -5.81
N ILE A 89 18.03 -4.57 -7.01
CA ILE A 89 19.35 -3.95 -7.18
C ILE A 89 19.38 -2.44 -6.94
N ARG A 90 18.21 -1.78 -6.81
CA ARG A 90 18.12 -0.33 -6.68
C ARG A 90 17.90 0.12 -5.25
N SER A 91 18.75 1.02 -4.80
CA SER A 91 18.58 1.76 -3.55
C SER A 91 17.43 2.77 -3.62
N PRO A 92 16.92 3.26 -2.47
CA PRO A 92 15.94 4.33 -2.43
C PRO A 92 16.30 5.57 -3.27
N SER A 93 17.57 6.00 -3.28
CA SER A 93 18.00 7.17 -4.05
C SER A 93 17.95 6.90 -5.55
N GLN A 94 18.41 5.72 -5.97
CA GLN A 94 18.34 5.29 -7.37
C GLN A 94 16.89 5.18 -7.88
N TRP A 95 15.94 4.80 -7.02
CA TRP A 95 14.52 4.83 -7.34
C TRP A 95 13.98 6.25 -7.52
N VAL A 96 14.37 7.19 -6.66
CA VAL A 96 13.98 8.60 -6.81
C VAL A 96 14.47 9.16 -8.15
N ASP A 97 15.72 8.90 -8.51
CA ASP A 97 16.32 9.39 -9.74
C ASP A 97 15.69 8.75 -10.99
N GLU A 98 15.42 7.44 -10.96
CA GLU A 98 14.76 6.73 -12.06
C GLU A 98 13.34 7.29 -12.31
N ILE A 99 12.55 7.47 -11.26
CA ILE A 99 11.17 7.99 -11.39
C ILE A 99 11.19 9.43 -11.92
N LYS A 100 12.11 10.27 -11.43
CA LYS A 100 12.29 11.64 -11.95
C LYS A 100 12.66 11.64 -13.44
N LYS A 101 13.64 10.81 -13.83
CA LYS A 101 14.08 10.66 -15.22
C LYS A 101 12.92 10.23 -16.13
N LEU A 102 12.15 9.24 -15.70
CA LEU A 102 10.98 8.77 -16.44
C LEU A 102 9.90 9.85 -16.54
N ALA A 103 9.64 10.59 -15.48
CA ALA A 103 8.64 11.66 -15.46
C ALA A 103 8.99 12.79 -16.45
N VAL A 104 10.26 13.16 -16.55
CA VAL A 104 10.75 14.12 -17.56
C VAL A 104 10.53 13.57 -18.97
N ALA A 105 10.88 12.31 -19.21
CA ALA A 105 10.74 11.68 -20.52
C ALA A 105 9.28 11.64 -21.01
N ILE A 106 8.30 11.50 -20.12
CA ILE A 106 6.87 11.53 -20.44
C ILE A 106 6.22 12.91 -20.29
N GLY A 107 7.01 13.96 -20.06
CA GLY A 107 6.51 15.34 -19.91
C GLY A 107 5.61 15.57 -18.68
N THR A 108 5.68 14.72 -17.66
CA THR A 108 4.82 14.81 -16.46
C THR A 108 5.56 15.50 -15.32
N LYS A 109 4.96 16.57 -14.78
CA LYS A 109 5.47 17.26 -13.59
C LYS A 109 5.05 16.50 -12.33
N ILE A 110 6.02 15.99 -11.57
CA ILE A 110 5.83 15.34 -10.28
C ILE A 110 6.88 15.80 -9.26
N HIS A 111 6.61 15.59 -7.98
CA HIS A 111 7.61 15.72 -6.92
C HIS A 111 7.93 14.35 -6.32
N VAL A 112 9.16 13.89 -6.49
CA VAL A 112 9.63 12.62 -5.91
C VAL A 112 10.63 12.91 -4.80
N LYS A 113 10.45 12.31 -3.62
CA LYS A 113 11.42 12.40 -2.53
C LYS A 113 11.48 11.14 -1.69
N GLN A 114 12.61 10.95 -1.03
CA GLN A 114 12.74 9.97 0.02
C GLN A 114 11.91 10.37 1.24
N ILE A 115 11.35 9.39 1.93
CA ILE A 115 10.54 9.55 3.13
C ILE A 115 10.83 8.41 4.10
N GLU A 116 10.66 8.68 5.38
CA GLU A 116 10.74 7.68 6.43
C GLU A 116 9.37 7.02 6.66
N ALA A 117 9.39 5.79 7.16
CA ALA A 117 8.23 5.10 7.69
C ALA A 117 7.70 5.72 8.99
N SER A 118 8.43 6.64 9.62
CA SER A 118 7.92 7.50 10.69
C SER A 118 6.97 8.59 10.16
N SER A 119 7.16 9.00 8.91
CA SER A 119 6.47 10.16 8.32
C SER A 119 5.03 9.84 7.89
N SER A 120 4.20 10.88 7.80
CA SER A 120 2.83 10.76 7.27
C SER A 120 2.85 10.46 5.76
N PHE A 121 2.04 9.48 5.33
CA PHE A 121 1.87 9.12 3.91
C PHE A 121 0.78 9.95 3.20
N GLU A 122 -0.07 10.67 3.95
CA GLU A 122 -1.20 11.43 3.42
C GLU A 122 -0.84 12.46 2.33
N PRO A 123 0.32 13.15 2.38
CA PRO A 123 0.67 14.10 1.33
C PRO A 123 1.02 13.48 -0.02
N TYR A 124 1.19 12.16 -0.12
CA TYR A 124 1.67 11.49 -1.33
C TYR A 124 0.56 10.80 -2.09
N SER A 125 0.54 10.99 -3.40
CA SER A 125 -0.32 10.25 -4.32
C SER A 125 0.10 8.78 -4.42
N ALA A 126 1.40 8.51 -4.27
CA ALA A 126 1.93 7.16 -4.17
C ALA A 126 3.09 7.08 -3.17
N VAL A 127 3.21 5.94 -2.49
CA VAL A 127 4.35 5.58 -1.66
C VAL A 127 4.96 4.29 -2.20
N LEU A 128 6.24 4.31 -2.50
CA LEU A 128 6.99 3.16 -3.00
C LEU A 128 7.84 2.56 -1.90
N ASN A 129 7.68 1.26 -1.69
CA ASN A 129 8.57 0.42 -0.91
C ASN A 129 9.67 -0.14 -1.82
N PRO A 130 10.90 0.39 -1.76
CA PRO A 130 11.98 -0.10 -2.60
C PRO A 130 12.54 -1.42 -2.09
N TYR A 131 12.18 -1.90 -0.89
CA TYR A 131 12.81 -3.05 -0.23
C TYR A 131 12.18 -4.40 -0.58
N GLY A 132 11.31 -4.42 -1.58
CA GLY A 132 10.60 -5.61 -2.00
C GLY A 132 9.72 -6.17 -0.88
N GLY A 133 9.92 -7.43 -0.49
CA GLY A 133 9.09 -8.08 0.52
C GLY A 133 9.32 -7.59 1.96
N VAL A 134 10.37 -6.79 2.17
CA VAL A 134 10.75 -6.24 3.47
C VAL A 134 10.14 -4.85 3.64
N TYR A 135 9.79 -4.47 4.86
CA TYR A 135 9.42 -3.09 5.19
C TYR A 135 9.89 -2.74 6.60
N PRO A 136 10.18 -1.46 6.88
CA PRO A 136 10.51 -1.00 8.22
C PRO A 136 9.27 -1.03 9.14
N GLU A 137 9.33 -1.79 10.24
CA GLU A 137 8.26 -1.88 11.23
C GLU A 137 8.69 -1.21 12.55
N LEU A 138 8.13 -0.03 12.82
CA LEU A 138 8.50 0.79 13.98
C LEU A 138 7.87 0.28 15.28
N GLU A 139 6.74 -0.40 15.18
CA GLU A 139 5.97 -0.93 16.31
C GLU A 139 5.61 -2.40 16.06
N PRO A 140 6.58 -3.33 16.23
CA PRO A 140 6.40 -4.74 15.87
C PRO A 140 5.20 -5.41 16.54
N ASP A 141 4.90 -5.06 17.80
CA ASP A 141 3.80 -5.65 18.57
C ASP A 141 2.42 -5.19 18.06
N ALA A 142 2.33 -3.95 17.57
CA ALA A 142 1.09 -3.35 17.08
C ALA A 142 0.97 -3.39 15.55
N LEU A 143 2.03 -3.82 14.85
CA LEU A 143 2.17 -3.73 13.39
C LEU A 143 1.89 -2.31 12.87
N GLY A 144 2.45 -1.30 13.56
CA GLY A 144 2.12 0.11 13.35
C GLY A 144 2.37 0.59 11.92
N THR A 145 3.53 0.26 11.33
CA THR A 145 3.81 0.65 9.94
C THR A 145 2.90 -0.09 8.97
N LEU A 146 2.67 -1.39 9.18
CA LEU A 146 1.80 -2.19 8.31
C LEU A 146 0.37 -1.65 8.29
N ASN A 147 -0.17 -1.34 9.47
CA ASN A 147 -1.50 -0.77 9.62
C ASN A 147 -1.57 0.61 8.95
N LYS A 148 -0.52 1.44 9.10
CA LYS A 148 -0.42 2.72 8.40
C LYS A 148 -0.42 2.58 6.88
N ILE A 149 0.28 1.58 6.33
CA ILE A 149 0.27 1.26 4.89
C ILE A 149 -1.13 0.87 4.44
N ALA A 150 -1.77 -0.08 5.14
CA ALA A 150 -3.11 -0.54 4.81
C ALA A 150 -4.13 0.61 4.85
N ASP A 151 -4.05 1.46 5.89
CA ASP A 151 -4.90 2.64 6.07
C ASP A 151 -4.71 3.67 4.95
N TYR A 152 -3.46 3.95 4.57
CA TYR A 152 -3.14 4.84 3.47
C TYR A 152 -3.79 4.37 2.16
N VAL A 153 -3.65 3.08 1.83
CA VAL A 153 -4.29 2.50 0.64
C VAL A 153 -5.81 2.52 0.74
N ASN A 154 -6.37 2.14 1.89
CA ASN A 154 -7.82 2.15 2.14
C ASN A 154 -8.44 3.55 1.91
N ARG A 155 -7.71 4.62 2.23
CA ARG A 155 -8.12 6.02 2.03
C ARG A 155 -7.97 6.54 0.59
N GLY A 156 -7.40 5.74 -0.31
CA GLY A 156 -7.23 6.07 -1.73
C GLY A 156 -5.78 6.27 -2.17
N GLY A 157 -4.80 5.93 -1.34
CA GLY A 157 -3.39 5.95 -1.70
C GLY A 157 -3.00 4.83 -2.66
N LEU A 158 -1.89 5.02 -3.38
CA LEU A 158 -1.23 3.99 -4.17
C LEU A 158 0.02 3.52 -3.44
N PHE A 159 0.05 2.29 -2.95
CA PHE A 159 1.27 1.72 -2.36
C PHE A 159 1.96 0.80 -3.38
N VAL A 160 3.23 1.05 -3.68
CA VAL A 160 3.99 0.32 -4.69
C VAL A 160 5.02 -0.57 -4.03
N ASN A 161 4.95 -1.88 -4.30
CA ASN A 161 5.91 -2.86 -3.84
C ASN A 161 6.70 -3.42 -5.03
N VAL A 162 8.01 -3.18 -5.02
CA VAL A 162 8.83 -3.35 -6.23
C VAL A 162 9.25 -4.80 -6.51
N ALA A 163 9.26 -5.65 -5.50
CA ALA A 163 9.59 -7.06 -5.61
C ALA A 163 8.93 -7.85 -4.47
N ASP A 164 8.58 -9.10 -4.72
CA ASP A 164 7.95 -9.95 -3.72
C ASP A 164 6.60 -9.40 -3.16
N ILE A 165 6.07 -10.06 -2.14
CA ILE A 165 4.84 -9.68 -1.46
C ILE A 165 5.07 -8.51 -0.51
N PRO A 166 4.26 -7.44 -0.58
CA PRO A 166 4.35 -6.34 0.35
C PRO A 166 4.22 -6.80 1.80
N CYS A 167 5.14 -6.34 2.64
CA CYS A 167 5.14 -6.56 4.08
C CYS A 167 5.17 -8.03 4.51
N TYR A 168 5.78 -8.92 3.71
CA TYR A 168 5.99 -10.31 4.13
C TYR A 168 6.96 -10.39 5.31
N TRP A 169 7.99 -9.55 5.30
CA TRP A 169 9.01 -9.48 6.34
C TRP A 169 9.02 -8.11 7.01
N SER A 170 8.85 -8.06 8.32
CA SER A 170 9.00 -6.83 9.10
C SER A 170 10.46 -6.68 9.54
N HIS A 171 11.11 -5.60 9.18
CA HIS A 171 12.42 -5.23 9.74
C HIS A 171 12.19 -4.40 10.99
N ASN A 172 12.63 -4.90 12.14
CA ASN A 172 12.59 -4.18 13.40
C ASN A 172 13.91 -3.39 13.56
N PRO A 173 13.87 -2.05 13.45
CA PRO A 173 15.08 -1.23 13.51
C PRO A 173 15.74 -1.23 14.89
N ARG A 174 14.99 -1.54 15.97
CA ARG A 174 15.54 -1.55 17.34
C ARG A 174 16.52 -2.69 17.58
N ILE A 175 16.28 -3.83 16.94
CA ILE A 175 17.14 -5.02 17.04
C ILE A 175 17.90 -5.31 15.74
N ASN A 176 17.75 -4.44 14.74
CA ASN A 176 18.29 -4.56 13.39
C ASN A 176 18.09 -5.96 12.79
N ARG A 177 16.85 -6.47 12.85
CA ARG A 177 16.53 -7.84 12.43
C ARG A 177 15.21 -7.91 11.68
N LYS A 178 15.19 -8.77 10.68
CA LYS A 178 14.04 -9.19 9.90
C LYS A 178 13.25 -10.27 10.63
N ILE A 179 11.94 -10.10 10.69
CA ILE A 179 11.00 -10.99 11.37
C ILE A 179 9.96 -11.41 10.33
N ASP A 180 9.63 -12.70 10.31
CA ASP A 180 8.53 -13.20 9.48
C ASP A 180 7.21 -12.66 10.05
N ALA A 181 6.52 -11.82 9.29
CA ALA A 181 5.25 -11.24 9.70
C ALA A 181 4.09 -12.26 9.66
N THR A 182 4.32 -13.44 9.07
CA THR A 182 3.33 -14.51 8.98
C THR A 182 3.10 -15.16 10.34
N PRO A 183 1.86 -15.26 10.82
CA PRO A 183 1.53 -15.91 12.09
C PRO A 183 2.09 -17.33 12.19
N PHE A 184 2.64 -17.66 13.36
CA PHE A 184 3.05 -19.02 13.72
C PHE A 184 1.81 -19.87 14.03
N MET A 185 1.68 -21.04 13.39
CA MET A 185 0.52 -21.93 13.57
C MET A 185 0.85 -23.26 14.25
N GLY A 186 2.09 -23.45 14.67
CA GLY A 186 2.56 -24.69 15.30
C GLY A 186 3.84 -25.20 14.67
N PHE A 187 4.20 -26.44 15.01
CA PHE A 187 5.34 -27.15 14.42
C PHE A 187 4.84 -28.28 13.52
N ASP A 188 5.59 -28.59 12.47
CA ASP A 188 5.37 -29.81 11.69
C ASP A 188 5.94 -31.04 12.41
N GLU A 189 5.77 -32.22 11.80
CA GLU A 189 6.27 -33.50 12.34
C GLU A 189 7.79 -33.50 12.56
N ALA A 190 8.54 -32.65 11.85
CA ALA A 190 9.98 -32.49 11.98
C ALA A 190 10.38 -31.38 12.98
N GLY A 191 9.43 -30.79 13.71
CA GLY A 191 9.68 -29.71 14.66
C GLY A 191 9.98 -28.35 14.01
N ARG A 192 9.70 -28.17 12.72
CA ARG A 192 9.91 -26.89 12.01
C ARG A 192 8.69 -26.00 12.17
N PRO A 193 8.87 -24.68 12.36
CA PRO A 193 7.75 -23.78 12.53
C PRO A 193 6.91 -23.69 11.25
N ILE A 194 5.61 -23.90 11.39
CA ILE A 194 4.62 -23.75 10.30
C ILE A 194 4.16 -22.29 10.27
N ARG A 195 4.53 -21.59 9.20
CA ARG A 195 4.09 -20.24 8.88
C ARG A 195 3.54 -20.24 7.46
N PRO A 196 2.24 -20.48 7.27
CA PRO A 196 1.73 -20.65 5.93
C PRO A 196 1.57 -19.30 5.27
N PHE A 197 2.15 -19.22 4.09
CA PHE A 197 2.29 -18.03 3.28
C PHE A 197 1.00 -17.22 3.04
N TRP A 198 -0.15 -17.89 2.92
CA TRP A 198 -1.44 -17.24 2.71
C TRP A 198 -1.94 -16.48 3.95
N LYS A 199 -1.33 -16.69 5.11
CA LYS A 199 -1.56 -15.93 6.35
C LYS A 199 -0.66 -14.70 6.49
N SER A 200 0.21 -14.40 5.54
CA SER A 200 0.97 -13.16 5.61
C SER A 200 0.01 -11.96 5.60
N PRO A 201 0.19 -10.92 6.43
CA PRO A 201 -0.92 -10.01 6.76
C PRO A 201 -1.51 -9.27 5.55
N ILE A 202 -0.68 -8.84 4.59
CA ILE A 202 -1.18 -8.17 3.38
C ILE A 202 -1.82 -9.17 2.40
N VAL A 203 -1.30 -10.40 2.30
CA VAL A 203 -1.91 -11.46 1.48
C VAL A 203 -3.32 -11.75 1.94
N GLU A 204 -3.50 -11.92 3.25
CA GLU A 204 -4.80 -12.18 3.86
C GLU A 204 -5.74 -10.97 3.72
N LYS A 205 -5.27 -9.74 4.03
CA LYS A 205 -6.07 -8.51 3.88
C LYS A 205 -6.53 -8.26 2.45
N LEU A 206 -5.71 -8.63 1.46
CA LEU A 206 -6.02 -8.50 0.05
C LEU A 206 -6.72 -9.75 -0.52
N GLY A 207 -6.86 -10.84 0.25
CA GLY A 207 -7.41 -12.10 -0.27
C GLY A 207 -6.65 -12.65 -1.48
N LEU A 208 -5.32 -12.50 -1.52
CA LEU A 208 -4.53 -12.95 -2.67
C LEU A 208 -4.23 -14.44 -2.59
N TRP A 209 -4.37 -15.13 -3.73
CA TRP A 209 -3.91 -16.50 -3.86
C TRP A 209 -2.62 -16.56 -4.65
N ILE A 210 -1.51 -16.79 -3.94
CA ILE A 210 -0.17 -16.77 -4.53
C ILE A 210 0.43 -18.17 -4.54
N ARG A 211 1.07 -18.52 -5.65
CA ARG A 211 1.71 -19.82 -5.88
C ARG A 211 3.09 -19.64 -6.50
N LYS A 212 3.93 -20.66 -6.34
CA LYS A 212 5.16 -20.81 -7.14
C LYS A 212 4.80 -21.47 -8.48
N PRO A 213 5.44 -21.09 -9.60
CA PRO A 213 5.11 -21.60 -10.92
C PRO A 213 5.33 -23.12 -11.07
N ASN A 214 6.23 -23.74 -10.29
CA ASN A 214 6.32 -25.18 -10.05
C ASN A 214 7.14 -25.42 -8.75
N ALA A 215 6.92 -26.53 -8.04
CA ALA A 215 7.66 -26.83 -6.82
C ALA A 215 9.15 -27.13 -7.09
N ASP A 216 9.46 -27.71 -8.24
CA ASP A 216 10.78 -28.24 -8.58
C ASP A 216 11.61 -27.33 -9.51
N ASP A 217 10.98 -26.32 -10.12
CA ASP A 217 11.65 -25.45 -11.09
C ASP A 217 12.01 -24.09 -10.46
N SER A 218 13.24 -24.01 -9.97
CA SER A 218 13.80 -22.75 -9.46
C SER A 218 14.15 -21.73 -10.56
N ASN A 219 14.08 -22.12 -11.83
CA ASN A 219 14.49 -21.32 -13.00
C ASN A 219 13.36 -21.11 -14.02
N CYS A 220 12.11 -21.09 -13.55
CA CYS A 220 10.97 -20.85 -14.43
C CYS A 220 11.06 -19.45 -15.08
N THR A 221 11.15 -19.42 -16.41
CA THR A 221 11.07 -18.19 -17.21
C THR A 221 9.83 -18.22 -18.08
N VAL A 222 9.20 -17.06 -18.24
CA VAL A 222 7.97 -16.92 -19.05
C VAL A 222 8.08 -15.70 -19.94
N ASP A 223 7.56 -15.82 -21.15
CA ASP A 223 7.35 -14.68 -22.03
C ASP A 223 6.21 -13.83 -21.46
N VAL A 224 6.40 -12.51 -21.45
CA VAL A 224 5.42 -11.57 -20.92
C VAL A 224 5.09 -10.52 -21.96
N GLU A 225 3.82 -10.12 -21.93
CA GLU A 225 3.32 -8.99 -22.70
C GLU A 225 2.47 -8.14 -21.76
N LEU A 226 2.45 -6.82 -21.97
CA LEU A 226 1.54 -5.95 -21.24
C LEU A 226 0.09 -6.24 -21.65
N ALA A 227 -0.81 -6.22 -20.67
CA ALA A 227 -2.25 -6.29 -20.94
C ALA A 227 -2.68 -5.06 -21.76
N ASP A 228 -3.72 -5.21 -22.58
CA ASP A 228 -4.11 -4.21 -23.59
C ASP A 228 -4.33 -2.79 -23.01
N LYS A 229 -4.81 -2.69 -21.77
CA LYS A 229 -4.99 -1.42 -21.03
C LYS A 229 -3.69 -0.66 -20.76
N PHE A 230 -2.56 -1.36 -20.78
CA PHE A 230 -1.21 -0.85 -20.55
C PHE A 230 -0.35 -0.89 -21.81
N ALA A 231 -0.90 -1.24 -22.97
CA ALA A 231 -0.15 -1.34 -24.23
C ALA A 231 0.46 0.00 -24.70
N HIS A 232 -0.02 1.14 -24.18
CA HIS A 232 0.58 2.45 -24.43
C HIS A 232 1.88 2.69 -23.65
N ILE A 233 2.17 1.84 -22.66
CA ILE A 233 3.43 1.87 -21.93
C ILE A 233 4.44 1.05 -22.75
N ASP A 234 5.31 1.76 -23.45
CA ASP A 234 6.45 1.13 -24.14
C ASP A 234 7.34 0.39 -23.12
N ASP A 235 7.77 -0.82 -23.45
CA ASP A 235 8.62 -1.65 -22.60
C ASP A 235 9.35 -2.71 -23.44
N ASP A 236 10.61 -2.98 -23.07
CA ASP A 236 11.50 -3.87 -23.81
C ASP A 236 11.56 -5.27 -23.17
N LEU A 237 10.68 -5.59 -22.21
CA LEU A 237 10.72 -6.82 -21.43
C LEU A 237 9.94 -7.92 -22.16
N ALA A 238 10.67 -8.76 -22.90
CA ALA A 238 10.05 -9.90 -23.59
C ALA A 238 9.88 -11.13 -22.67
N ARG A 239 10.81 -11.34 -21.73
CA ARG A 239 10.87 -12.53 -20.89
C ARG A 239 11.31 -12.19 -19.48
N VAL A 240 10.72 -12.87 -18.49
CA VAL A 240 11.03 -12.69 -17.06
C VAL A 240 11.25 -14.03 -16.38
N ARG A 241 12.08 -14.03 -15.33
CA ARG A 241 12.20 -15.15 -14.40
C ARG A 241 11.16 -14.99 -13.29
N VAL A 242 10.35 -16.02 -13.07
CA VAL A 242 9.20 -15.98 -12.17
C VAL A 242 9.47 -16.76 -10.89
N ASP A 243 9.41 -16.08 -9.75
CA ASP A 243 9.51 -16.72 -8.44
C ASP A 243 8.12 -17.04 -7.87
N ARG A 244 7.14 -16.16 -8.13
CA ARG A 244 5.79 -16.20 -7.57
C ARG A 244 4.78 -15.62 -8.56
N MET A 245 3.58 -16.18 -8.56
CA MET A 245 2.44 -15.72 -9.36
C MET A 245 1.21 -15.60 -8.49
N VAL A 246 0.35 -14.63 -8.78
CA VAL A 246 -0.98 -14.49 -8.16
C VAL A 246 -2.05 -15.00 -9.12
N VAL A 247 -3.10 -15.63 -8.61
CA VAL A 247 -4.31 -15.93 -9.38
C VAL A 247 -5.04 -14.62 -9.66
N CYS A 248 -5.44 -14.42 -10.92
CA CYS A 248 -6.20 -13.26 -11.37
C CYS A 248 -7.66 -13.41 -10.94
N GLU A 249 -7.98 -12.93 -9.74
CA GLU A 249 -9.35 -12.86 -9.20
C GLU A 249 -9.90 -11.43 -9.19
N ARG A 250 -11.11 -11.22 -8.67
CA ARG A 250 -11.89 -9.97 -8.82
C ARG A 250 -11.16 -8.70 -8.42
N ASN A 251 -10.25 -8.76 -7.44
CA ASN A 251 -9.51 -7.60 -6.95
C ASN A 251 -8.10 -7.47 -7.53
N VAL A 252 -7.69 -8.38 -8.42
CA VAL A 252 -6.39 -8.39 -9.09
C VAL A 252 -6.57 -7.89 -10.53
N GLU A 253 -5.99 -6.72 -10.83
CA GLU A 253 -5.93 -6.15 -12.17
C GLU A 253 -4.53 -6.43 -12.76
N PRO A 254 -4.40 -7.38 -13.70
CA PRO A 254 -3.12 -7.77 -14.27
C PRO A 254 -2.51 -6.64 -15.11
N ILE A 255 -1.21 -6.39 -14.94
CA ILE A 255 -0.42 -5.51 -15.81
C ILE A 255 0.24 -6.31 -16.92
N PHE A 256 0.82 -7.47 -16.58
CA PHE A 256 1.16 -8.47 -17.58
C PHE A 256 -0.06 -9.29 -17.94
N ARG A 257 -0.25 -9.57 -19.23
CA ARG A 257 -1.31 -10.43 -19.74
C ARG A 257 -1.27 -11.77 -18.97
N PRO A 258 -2.42 -12.22 -18.42
CA PRO A 258 -2.42 -13.42 -17.60
C PRO A 258 -2.00 -14.67 -18.37
N ILE A 259 -1.20 -15.51 -17.70
CA ILE A 259 -0.81 -16.84 -18.19
C ILE A 259 -1.86 -17.84 -17.71
N ARG A 260 -2.43 -18.63 -18.63
CA ARG A 260 -3.42 -19.67 -18.28
C ARG A 260 -2.73 -20.98 -17.95
N VAL A 261 -3.10 -21.58 -16.83
CA VAL A 261 -2.66 -22.92 -16.41
C VAL A 261 -3.92 -23.67 -15.93
N GLY A 262 -4.42 -24.58 -16.75
CA GLY A 262 -5.75 -25.17 -16.56
C GLY A 262 -6.84 -24.09 -16.61
N ASP A 263 -7.75 -24.11 -15.64
CA ASP A 263 -8.86 -23.14 -15.52
C ASP A 263 -8.47 -21.84 -14.81
N LEU A 264 -7.24 -21.75 -14.31
CA LEU A 264 -6.76 -20.58 -13.58
C LEU A 264 -5.90 -19.68 -14.49
N SER A 265 -6.03 -18.37 -14.25
CA SER A 265 -5.20 -17.35 -14.92
C SER A 265 -4.29 -16.71 -13.88
N PHE A 266 -3.01 -16.55 -14.19
CA PHE A 266 -1.99 -16.08 -13.28
C PHE A 266 -1.26 -14.85 -13.82
N THR A 267 -0.79 -13.98 -12.93
CA THR A 267 0.08 -12.85 -13.29
C THR A 267 1.13 -12.62 -12.22
N THR A 268 2.20 -11.92 -12.55
CA THR A 268 3.33 -11.61 -11.65
C THR A 268 3.44 -10.13 -11.33
N PHE A 269 2.78 -9.28 -12.11
CA PHE A 269 2.79 -7.84 -11.95
C PHE A 269 1.37 -7.29 -12.14
N PHE A 270 0.82 -6.69 -11.09
CA PHE A 270 -0.61 -6.36 -11.02
C PHE A 270 -0.92 -5.22 -10.06
N PHE A 271 -2.11 -4.65 -10.20
CA PHE A 271 -2.74 -3.88 -9.13
C PHE A 271 -3.65 -4.78 -8.28
N ALA A 272 -3.65 -4.57 -6.97
CA ALA A 272 -4.62 -5.18 -6.04
C ALA A 272 -5.46 -4.09 -5.37
N GLY A 273 -6.78 -4.12 -5.56
CA GLY A 273 -7.70 -3.16 -4.94
C GLY A 273 -7.82 -3.36 -3.43
N TYR A 274 -7.79 -2.25 -2.66
CA TYR A 274 -8.04 -2.27 -1.22
C TYR A 274 -8.70 -0.96 -0.76
N GLY A 275 -9.95 -1.05 -0.31
CA GLY A 275 -10.75 0.13 0.01
C GLY A 275 -10.93 1.05 -1.20
N LYS A 276 -10.50 2.31 -1.08
CA LYS A 276 -10.58 3.31 -2.15
C LYS A 276 -9.30 3.43 -3.00
N GLY A 277 -8.25 2.70 -2.63
CA GLY A 277 -6.96 2.74 -3.28
C GLY A 277 -6.56 1.37 -3.80
N ARG A 278 -5.26 1.23 -4.08
CA ARG A 278 -4.72 -0.02 -4.61
C ARG A 278 -3.24 -0.17 -4.26
N PHE A 279 -2.80 -1.42 -4.22
CA PHE A 279 -1.40 -1.80 -4.24
C PHE A 279 -0.96 -2.00 -5.69
N LEU A 280 0.25 -1.57 -6.05
CA LEU A 280 0.96 -2.01 -7.25
C LEU A 280 2.02 -3.02 -6.81
N ILE A 281 1.89 -4.28 -7.20
CA ILE A 281 2.72 -5.37 -6.68
C ILE A 281 3.44 -6.04 -7.84
N SER A 282 4.76 -6.07 -7.78
CA SER A 282 5.60 -6.97 -8.57
C SER A 282 6.07 -8.13 -7.71
N LEU A 283 5.76 -9.35 -8.12
CA LEU A 283 6.21 -10.59 -7.49
C LEU A 283 7.55 -11.08 -8.04
N LEU A 284 8.14 -10.35 -8.99
CA LEU A 284 9.41 -10.68 -9.63
C LEU A 284 10.58 -10.15 -8.81
N PHE A 285 11.58 -11.00 -8.57
CA PHE A 285 12.81 -10.56 -7.91
C PHE A 285 13.73 -9.88 -8.93
N MET A 286 14.37 -8.80 -8.54
CA MET A 286 15.22 -7.97 -9.40
C MET A 286 16.66 -7.91 -8.88
N GLY A 287 17.15 -9.02 -8.30
CA GLY A 287 18.51 -9.15 -7.78
C GLY A 287 19.52 -9.58 -8.84
N ALA A 288 20.80 -9.66 -8.46
CA ALA A 288 21.87 -10.17 -9.34
C ALA A 288 21.63 -11.59 -9.85
N THR A 289 20.84 -12.37 -9.11
CA THR A 289 20.42 -13.73 -9.48
C THR A 289 19.30 -13.78 -10.52
N HIS A 290 18.71 -12.63 -10.89
CA HIS A 290 17.57 -12.52 -11.81
C HIS A 290 17.85 -11.50 -12.92
N PRO A 291 18.90 -11.70 -13.74
CA PRO A 291 19.28 -10.76 -14.80
C PRO A 291 18.18 -10.54 -15.86
N GLU A 292 17.29 -11.52 -16.04
CA GLU A 292 16.11 -11.43 -16.92
C GLU A 292 15.17 -10.30 -16.47
N ASN A 293 15.11 -10.02 -15.17
CA ASN A 293 14.20 -9.05 -14.59
C ASN A 293 14.81 -7.63 -14.51
N LYS A 294 15.98 -7.39 -15.13
CA LYS A 294 16.69 -6.09 -15.06
C LYS A 294 15.88 -4.89 -15.59
N GLY A 295 14.90 -5.12 -16.47
CA GLY A 295 14.02 -4.08 -17.03
C GLY A 295 12.89 -3.66 -16.09
N MET A 296 12.53 -4.52 -15.12
CA MET A 296 11.38 -4.31 -14.24
C MET A 296 11.39 -2.97 -13.47
N PRO A 297 12.52 -2.46 -12.96
CA PRO A 297 12.49 -1.16 -12.27
C PRO A 297 11.98 -0.01 -13.14
N ARG A 298 12.36 -0.01 -14.41
CA ARG A 298 11.93 1.00 -15.38
C ARG A 298 10.44 0.87 -15.66
N LEU A 299 9.97 -0.36 -15.88
CA LEU A 299 8.55 -0.65 -16.13
C LEU A 299 7.68 -0.27 -14.93
N ILE A 300 8.08 -0.64 -13.71
CA ILE A 300 7.38 -0.24 -12.46
C ILE A 300 7.27 1.28 -12.38
N GLY A 301 8.36 1.99 -12.66
CA GLY A 301 8.36 3.45 -12.72
C GLY A 301 7.37 4.01 -13.74
N LYS A 302 7.33 3.46 -14.97
CA LYS A 302 6.37 3.87 -16.00
C LYS A 302 4.91 3.63 -15.58
N VAL A 303 4.60 2.45 -15.02
CA VAL A 303 3.25 2.11 -14.55
C VAL A 303 2.82 2.96 -13.35
N LEU A 304 3.73 3.24 -12.41
CA LEU A 304 3.50 4.19 -11.31
C LEU A 304 3.09 5.55 -11.86
N LEU A 305 3.83 6.08 -12.84
CA LEU A 305 3.56 7.39 -13.41
C LEU A 305 2.24 7.44 -14.19
N ASP A 306 1.92 6.38 -14.94
CA ASP A 306 0.61 6.22 -15.59
C ASP A 306 -0.53 6.21 -14.56
N ALA A 307 -0.37 5.44 -13.48
CA ALA A 307 -1.37 5.34 -12.42
C ALA A 307 -1.60 6.66 -11.69
N VAL A 308 -0.52 7.41 -11.42
CA VAL A 308 -0.58 8.70 -10.72
C VAL A 308 -1.11 9.82 -11.63
N SER A 309 -0.81 9.78 -12.93
CA SER A 309 -1.32 10.77 -13.89
C SER A 309 -2.82 10.61 -14.16
N LYS A 310 -3.32 9.38 -14.30
CA LYS A 310 -4.76 9.08 -14.48
C LYS A 310 -5.62 9.47 -13.29
N TYR A 311 -5.06 9.61 -12.09
CA TYR A 311 -5.79 10.12 -10.93
C TYR A 311 -6.20 11.61 -11.07
N ARG A 312 -5.69 12.31 -12.08
CA ARG A 312 -6.03 13.73 -12.36
C ARG A 312 -7.22 13.91 -13.30
N SER A 313 -7.44 12.97 -14.23
CA SER A 313 -8.55 12.99 -15.19
C SER A 313 -9.86 12.60 -14.51
#